data_AF-A0A5K1HPB9-F1
#
_entry.id   AF-A0A5K1HPB9-F1
#
_cell.length_a   1.000
_cell.length_b   1.000
_cell.length_c   1.000
_cell.angle_alpha   90.00
_cell.angle_beta   90.00
_cell.angle_gamma   90.00
#
_symmetry.space_group_name_H-M   'P 1'
#
loop_
_entity.id
_entity.type
_entity.pdbx_description
1 polymer ?
#
loop_
_entity_poly.entity_id
_entity_poly.type
_entity_poly.pdbx_seq_one_letter_code
_entity_poly.pdbx_strand_id
1 'polypeptide(L)'
;KYGAQPPIEFLRQLIDQQGFYDFKEKEKIFKHTIDISYLYSMAAINNDITPRFLRHLNVISVTNFDEDTLTRIFTIILMISFQGHS
;
A
#
# COMPACT_ATOMS: atom_id res chain seq x y z
N LYS A 1 16.19 -15.20 15.49
CA LYS A 1 15.35 -13.98 15.45
C LYS A 1 14.16 -14.28 14.56
N TYR A 2 13.00 -14.52 15.14
CA TYR A 2 11.80 -14.96 14.43
C TYR A 2 11.26 -13.77 13.61
N GLY A 3 11.14 -13.93 12.28
CA GLY A 3 10.89 -12.88 11.28
C GLY A 3 9.53 -12.16 11.34
N ALA A 4 8.96 -11.98 12.53
CA ALA A 4 7.82 -11.10 12.74
C ALA A 4 8.32 -9.64 12.74
N GLN A 5 7.82 -8.85 11.80
CA GLN A 5 8.02 -7.40 11.80
C GLN A 5 6.89 -6.76 12.61
N PRO A 6 7.17 -6.14 13.77
CA PRO A 6 6.13 -5.56 14.63
C PRO A 6 5.15 -4.61 13.90
N PRO A 7 5.59 -3.77 12.94
CA PRO A 7 4.67 -2.93 12.18
C PRO A 7 3.69 -3.71 11.32
N ILE A 8 4.14 -4.76 10.62
CA ILE A 8 3.28 -5.59 9.77
C ILE A 8 2.26 -6.35 10.61
N GLU A 9 2.67 -6.83 11.78
CA GLU A 9 1.78 -7.55 12.67
C GLU A 9 0.71 -6.62 13.28
N PHE A 10 1.05 -5.36 13.57
CA PHE A 10 0.07 -4.37 13.99
C PHE A 10 -0.94 -4.07 12.87
N LEU A 11 -0.48 -3.85 11.63
CA LEU A 11 -1.38 -3.64 10.49
C LEU A 11 -2.30 -4.84 10.26
N ARG A 12 -1.75 -6.06 10.37
CA ARG A 12 -2.55 -7.29 10.32
C ARG A 12 -3.62 -7.31 11.41
N GLN A 13 -3.25 -6.99 12.65
CA GLN A 13 -4.20 -6.93 13.77
C GLN A 13 -5.27 -5.86 13.56
N LEU A 14 -4.90 -4.70 13.03
CA LEU A 14 -5.83 -3.62 12.73
C LEU A 14 -6.90 -4.07 11.72
N ILE A 15 -6.50 -4.80 10.67
CA ILE A 15 -7.43 -5.33 9.67
C ILE A 15 -8.28 -6.48 10.24
N ASP A 16 -7.67 -7.39 11.00
CA ASP A 16 -8.38 -8.54 11.60
C ASP A 16 -9.41 -8.11 12.67
N GLN A 17 -9.07 -7.11 13.48
CA GLN A 17 -9.88 -6.70 14.64
C GLN A 17 -10.71 -5.45 14.39
N GLN A 18 -10.50 -4.76 13.25
CA GLN A 18 -11.15 -3.49 12.90
C GLN A 18 -11.04 -2.45 14.02
N GLY A 19 -9.85 -2.36 14.62
CA GLY A 19 -9.62 -1.49 15.77
C GLY A 19 -8.30 -1.75 16.48
N PHE A 20 -8.02 -0.95 17.51
CA PHE A 20 -6.79 -1.04 18.29
C PHE A 20 -6.98 -0.45 19.70
N TYR A 21 -6.02 -0.72 20.57
CA TYR A 21 -5.93 -0.10 21.90
C TYR A 21 -4.96 1.06 21.89
N ASP A 22 -5.34 2.18 22.51
CA ASP A 22 -4.45 3.31 22.71
C ASP A 22 -3.65 3.15 24.01
N PHE A 23 -2.33 2.98 23.90
CA PHE A 23 -1.45 2.81 25.06
C PHE A 23 -1.35 4.07 25.94
N LYS A 24 -1.79 5.24 25.45
CA LYS A 24 -1.78 6.49 26.22
C LYS A 24 -3.01 6.64 27.11
N GLU A 25 -4.08 5.88 26.85
CA GLU A 25 -5.30 5.94 27.64
C GLU A 25 -5.24 4.96 28.83
N LYS A 26 -5.53 5.46 30.03
CA LYS A 26 -5.49 4.66 31.27
C LYS A 26 -6.49 3.52 31.26
N GLU A 27 -7.67 3.74 30.68
CA GLU A 27 -8.77 2.79 30.66
C GLU A 27 -8.63 1.73 29.55
N LYS A 28 -7.66 1.89 28.63
CA LYS A 28 -7.36 0.96 27.52
C LYS A 28 -8.63 0.49 26.80
N ILE A 29 -9.49 1.44 26.44
CA ILE A 29 -10.73 1.15 25.72
C ILE A 29 -10.37 0.74 24.28
N PHE A 30 -11.05 -0.29 23.76
CA PHE A 30 -10.85 -0.71 22.37
C PHE A 30 -11.48 0.32 21.43
N LYS A 31 -10.67 0.89 20.53
CA LYS A 31 -11.12 1.88 19.54
C LYS A 31 -11.45 1.17 18.24
N HIS A 32 -12.72 1.24 17.84
CA HIS A 32 -13.17 0.71 16.57
C HIS A 32 -12.82 1.65 15.42
N THR A 33 -12.44 1.05 14.30
CA THR A 33 -12.20 1.72 13.03
C THR A 33 -13.48 1.64 12.19
N ILE A 34 -13.99 2.79 11.76
CA ILE A 34 -15.24 2.89 10.99
C ILE A 34 -14.90 3.48 9.61
N ASP A 35 -15.46 2.90 8.55
CA ASP A 35 -15.36 3.40 7.16
C ASP A 35 -13.92 3.61 6.65
N ILE A 36 -13.01 2.67 6.91
CA ILE A 36 -11.63 2.69 6.39
C ILE A 36 -11.45 1.72 5.23
N SER A 37 -10.80 2.20 4.18
CA SER A 37 -10.23 1.38 3.11
C SER A 37 -8.70 1.41 3.18
N TYR A 38 -8.07 0.26 2.99
CA TYR A 38 -6.62 0.12 3.05
C TYR A 38 -6.04 -0.07 1.65
N LEU A 39 -5.03 0.74 1.31
CA LEU A 39 -4.24 0.62 0.09
C LEU A 39 -2.76 0.60 0.46
N TYR A 40 -2.03 -0.32 -0.13
CA TYR A 40 -0.59 -0.49 0.09
C TYR A 40 0.13 -0.56 -1.24
N SER A 41 1.37 -0.07 -1.28
CA SER A 41 2.27 -0.26 -2.43
C SER A 41 3.58 -0.86 -1.95
N MET A 42 4.21 -1.63 -2.83
CA MET A 42 5.44 -2.34 -2.55
C MET A 42 6.32 -2.36 -3.79
N ALA A 43 7.63 -2.31 -3.58
CA ALA A 43 8.58 -2.63 -4.64
C ALA A 43 8.66 -4.16 -4.84
N ALA A 44 9.03 -4.62 -6.03
CA ALA A 44 9.26 -6.05 -6.24
C ALA A 44 10.53 -6.57 -5.52
N ILE A 45 11.43 -5.67 -5.13
CA ILE A 45 12.76 -6.01 -4.61
C ILE A 45 12.79 -5.88 -3.09
N ASN A 46 13.23 -6.96 -2.41
CA ASN A 46 13.55 -7.03 -0.98
C ASN A 46 12.40 -6.69 -0.01
N ASN A 47 11.19 -7.19 -0.29
CA ASN A 47 10.08 -7.06 0.65
C ASN A 47 9.70 -8.41 1.28
N ASP A 48 10.21 -8.65 2.48
CA ASP A 48 9.83 -9.79 3.32
C ASP A 48 8.48 -9.51 4.01
N ILE A 49 7.39 -9.62 3.25
CA ILE A 49 6.03 -9.53 3.80
C ILE A 49 5.52 -10.91 4.18
N THR A 50 4.93 -11.01 5.38
CA THR A 50 4.38 -12.27 5.86
C THR A 50 3.15 -12.68 5.04
N PRO A 51 3.03 -13.95 4.62
CA PRO A 51 1.83 -14.45 3.92
C PRO A 51 0.54 -14.23 4.71
N ARG A 52 0.65 -14.20 6.04
CA ARG A 52 -0.47 -13.96 6.96
C ARG A 52 -1.04 -12.55 6.85
N PHE A 53 -0.23 -11.55 6.48
CA PHE A 53 -0.72 -10.20 6.19
C PHE A 53 -1.33 -10.14 4.79
N LEU A 54 -0.66 -10.72 3.79
CA LEU A 54 -1.11 -10.71 2.40
C LEU A 54 -2.47 -11.39 2.19
N ARG A 55 -2.85 -12.38 3.02
CA ARG A 55 -4.17 -13.05 2.94
C ARG A 55 -5.36 -12.09 3.06
N HIS A 56 -5.15 -10.90 3.63
CA HIS A 56 -6.19 -9.88 3.81
C HIS A 56 -6.28 -8.90 2.64
N LEU A 57 -5.36 -8.99 1.66
CA LEU A 57 -5.20 -8.04 0.58
C LEU A 57 -5.34 -8.72 -0.77
N ASN A 58 -5.84 -7.97 -1.76
CA ASN A 58 -5.73 -8.35 -3.15
C ASN A 58 -4.43 -7.78 -3.71
N VAL A 59 -3.46 -8.65 -3.99
CA VAL A 59 -2.16 -8.24 -4.53
C VAL A 59 -2.25 -8.17 -6.05
N ILE A 60 -1.94 -7.00 -6.60
CA ILE A 60 -1.86 -6.77 -8.05
C ILE A 60 -0.42 -6.39 -8.37
N SER A 61 0.17 -7.09 -9.34
CA SER A 61 1.53 -6.82 -9.81
C SER A 61 1.49 -6.14 -11.17
N VAL A 62 2.22 -5.04 -11.30
CA VAL A 62 2.38 -4.31 -12.57
C VAL A 62 3.76 -4.64 -13.12
N THR A 63 3.81 -5.11 -14.36
CA THR A 63 5.07 -5.34 -15.09
C THR A 63 5.57 -4.05 -15.71
N ASN A 64 6.86 -4.01 -16.05
CA ASN A 64 7.42 -2.89 -16.78
C ASN A 64 6.67 -2.65 -18.10
N PHE A 65 6.49 -1.38 -18.45
CA PHE A 65 5.92 -0.98 -19.72
C PHE A 65 6.88 -1.31 -20.87
N ASP A 66 6.32 -1.65 -22.02
CA ASP A 66 7.05 -1.78 -23.28
C ASP A 66 7.47 -0.41 -23.84
N GLU A 67 8.47 -0.41 -24.71
CA GLU A 67 9.05 0.81 -25.29
C GLU A 67 8.01 1.62 -26.08
N ASP A 68 7.08 0.94 -26.77
CA ASP A 68 6.00 1.56 -27.52
C ASP A 68 5.03 2.32 -26.60
N THR A 69 4.65 1.74 -25.45
CA THR A 69 3.81 2.41 -24.47
C THR A 69 4.53 3.60 -23.85
N LEU A 70 5.80 3.44 -23.49
CA LEU A 70 6.60 4.54 -22.93
C LEU A 70 6.72 5.68 -23.93
N THR A 71 7.06 5.37 -25.18
CA THR A 71 7.14 6.34 -26.28
C THR A 71 5.83 7.09 -26.41
N ARG A 72 4.69 6.38 -26.47
CA ARG A 72 3.37 7.01 -26.55
C ARG A 72 3.08 7.94 -25.37
N ILE A 73 3.37 7.51 -24.14
CA ILE A 73 3.17 8.34 -22.94
C ILE A 73 3.99 9.63 -23.05
N PHE A 74 5.29 9.52 -23.34
CA PHE A 74 6.16 10.69 -23.43
C PHE A 74 5.82 11.59 -24.63
N THR A 75 5.44 11.03 -25.78
CA THR A 75 4.98 11.81 -26.94
C THR A 75 3.73 12.62 -26.60
N ILE A 76 2.73 12.03 -25.93
CA ILE A 76 1.50 12.74 -25.54
C ILE A 76 1.83 13.89 -24.57
N ILE A 77 2.68 13.62 -23.56
CA ILE A 77 3.09 14.64 -22.59
C ILE A 77 3.79 15.82 -23.30
N LEU A 78 4.73 15.53 -24.21
CA LEU A 78 5.42 16.56 -25.00
C LEU A 78 4.45 17.36 -25.87
N MET A 79 3.55 16.68 -26.58
CA MET A 79 2.57 17.32 -27.46
C MET A 79 1.67 18.29 -26.68
N ILE A 80 1.16 17.89 -25.52
CA ILE A 80 0.36 18.75 -24.63
C ILE A 80 1.19 19.96 -24.18
N SER A 81 2.45 19.74 -23.79
CA SER A 81 3.33 20.82 -23.33
C SER A 81 3.57 21.89 -24.40
N PHE A 82 3.73 21.49 -25.66
CA PHE A 82 3.93 22.42 -26.77
C PHE A 82 2.63 23.16 -27.16
N GLN A 83 1.47 22.51 -27.08
CA GLN A 83 0.18 23.15 -27.34
C GLN A 83 -0.21 24.18 -26.29
N GLY A 84 0.19 23.99 -25.02
CA GLY A 84 -0.06 24.96 -23.95
C GLY A 84 0.85 26.21 -23.99
N HIS A 85 1.86 26.24 -24.86
CA HIS A 85 2.76 27.37 -25.08
C HIS A 85 2.45 28.15 -26.38
N SER A 86 1.28 27.93 -27.00
CA SER A 86 0.77 28.64 -28.17
C SER A 86 -0.46 29.47 -27.84
#